data_AF-A0A6L8BD48-F1
#
_entry.id   AF-A0A6L8BD48-F1
#
_cell.length_a   1.000
_cell.length_b   1.000
_cell.length_c   1.000
_cell.angle_alpha   90.00
_cell.angle_beta   90.00
_cell.angle_gamma   90.00
#
_symmetry.space_group_name_H-M   'P 1'
#
loop_
_entity.id
_entity.type
_entity.pdbx_description
1 polymer ?
#
loop_
_entity_poly.entity_id
_entity_poly.type
_entity_poly.pdbx_seq_one_letter_code
_entity_poly.pdbx_strand_id
1 'polypeptide(L)'
;MASICATVSACSTSLVVNADFPVPLVDPLPVRVGFLFDETFSTYAHEEKIPQQASYSIQIGEANVSLLSQLFTSMFVAAEPVVTLPLESAEQGRLDAVIKPELERFEFDVPIQRTDQFVEVWMQYQLRLYETDGQLIAEWPVTGYGKAEHGNRGAALNRAAVVAMREVGAEISTEFSAQPAVEYWLEEKQNESALSSDAGRNN
;
A
#
# COMPACT_ATOMS: atom_id res chain seq x y z
N MET A 1 -30.78 -32.26 -38.62
CA MET A 1 -30.45 -30.92 -38.09
C MET A 1 -29.16 -31.06 -37.30
N ALA A 2 -28.04 -30.61 -37.88
CA ALA A 2 -26.75 -30.65 -37.19
C ALA A 2 -26.68 -29.47 -36.22
N SER A 3 -26.72 -29.76 -34.92
CA SER A 3 -26.51 -28.77 -33.86
C SER A 3 -25.04 -28.35 -33.86
N ILE A 4 -24.79 -27.13 -34.32
CA ILE A 4 -23.50 -26.45 -34.15
C ILE A 4 -23.42 -25.99 -32.69
N CYS A 5 -22.59 -26.66 -31.90
CA CYS A 5 -22.29 -26.28 -30.53
C CYS A 5 -21.25 -25.15 -30.57
N ALA A 6 -21.69 -23.90 -30.41
CA ALA A 6 -20.80 -22.75 -30.32
C ALA A 6 -20.18 -22.70 -28.92
N THR A 7 -18.94 -23.18 -28.78
CA THR A 7 -18.14 -22.98 -27.58
C THR A 7 -17.71 -21.52 -27.52
N VAL A 8 -18.38 -20.72 -26.70
CA VAL A 8 -17.94 -19.35 -26.39
C VAL A 8 -16.64 -19.47 -25.60
N SER A 9 -15.52 -19.19 -26.26
CA SER A 9 -14.22 -19.10 -25.58
C SER A 9 -14.25 -17.83 -24.75
N ALA A 10 -14.47 -17.94 -23.44
CA ALA A 10 -14.34 -16.81 -22.53
C ALA A 10 -12.85 -16.45 -22.44
N CYS A 11 -12.47 -15.33 -23.04
CA CYS A 11 -11.11 -14.81 -22.93
C CYS A 11 -10.92 -14.29 -21.50
N SER A 12 -10.01 -14.91 -20.75
CA SER A 12 -9.55 -14.42 -19.45
C SER A 12 -8.17 -13.78 -19.58
N THR A 13 -7.97 -12.67 -18.88
CA THR A 13 -6.68 -11.99 -18.73
C THR A 13 -6.28 -12.12 -17.27
N SER A 14 -5.20 -12.87 -17.02
CA SER A 14 -4.58 -12.93 -15.69
C SER A 14 -3.27 -12.15 -15.74
N LEU A 15 -3.09 -11.27 -14.75
CA LEU A 15 -1.94 -10.39 -14.62
C LEU A 15 -1.43 -10.43 -13.18
N VAL A 16 -0.11 -10.47 -13.03
CA VAL A 16 0.57 -10.17 -11.77
C VAL A 16 1.20 -8.79 -11.91
N VAL A 17 0.87 -7.89 -10.98
CA VAL A 17 1.51 -6.58 -10.94
C VAL A 17 2.96 -6.77 -10.50
N ASN A 18 3.90 -6.39 -11.36
CA ASN A 18 5.33 -6.49 -11.09
C ASN A 18 5.96 -5.10 -11.21
N ALA A 19 6.65 -4.69 -10.14
CA ALA A 19 7.39 -3.44 -10.10
C ALA A 19 8.66 -3.55 -9.26
N ASP A 20 9.69 -2.87 -9.74
CA ASP A 20 10.81 -2.45 -8.91
C ASP A 20 10.53 -1.02 -8.44
N PHE A 21 10.45 -0.83 -7.12
CA PHE A 21 10.25 0.47 -6.49
C PHE A 21 11.61 1.04 -6.03
N PRO A 22 11.91 2.32 -6.33
CA PRO A 22 13.12 2.95 -5.82
C PRO A 22 13.01 3.13 -4.30
N VAL A 23 14.14 3.13 -3.60
CA VAL A 23 14.17 3.53 -2.18
C VAL A 23 13.91 5.04 -2.12
N PRO A 24 12.91 5.50 -1.36
CA PRO A 24 12.69 6.93 -1.10
C PRO A 24 13.90 7.57 -0.42
N LEU A 25 14.27 8.77 -0.86
CA LEU A 25 15.33 9.55 -0.22
C LEU A 25 14.69 10.58 0.71
N VAL A 26 14.36 10.16 1.92
CA VAL A 26 13.75 10.99 2.97
C VAL A 26 14.59 10.91 4.24
N ASP A 27 14.58 11.98 5.04
CA ASP A 27 15.17 11.95 6.37
C ASP A 27 14.31 11.07 7.29
N PRO A 28 14.88 10.02 7.92
CA PRO A 28 14.07 9.10 8.72
C PRO A 28 13.44 9.79 9.94
N LEU A 29 12.16 9.49 10.17
CA LEU A 29 11.44 9.93 11.36
C LEU A 29 12.02 9.25 12.62
N PRO A 30 12.16 9.98 13.75
CA PRO A 30 12.86 9.52 14.94
C PRO A 30 12.02 8.58 15.82
N VAL A 31 11.29 7.66 15.20
CA VAL A 31 10.46 6.64 15.85
C VAL A 31 10.71 5.27 15.23
N ARG A 32 10.46 4.22 16.00
CA ARG A 32 10.61 2.82 15.59
C ARG A 32 9.23 2.24 15.37
N VAL A 33 8.94 1.71 14.19
CA VAL A 33 7.59 1.23 13.86
C VAL A 33 7.58 -0.23 13.46
N GLY A 34 6.58 -0.96 13.92
CA GLY A 34 6.19 -2.21 13.28
C GLY A 34 5.36 -1.93 12.05
N PHE A 35 5.37 -2.81 11.05
CA PHE A 35 4.35 -2.82 10.00
C PHE A 35 3.71 -4.20 9.89
N LEU A 36 2.39 -4.21 9.80
CA LEU A 36 1.58 -5.42 9.76
C LEU A 36 0.83 -5.49 8.44
N PHE A 37 1.18 -6.46 7.60
CA PHE A 37 0.41 -6.80 6.41
C PHE A 37 -0.44 -8.03 6.74
N ASP A 38 -1.76 -7.86 6.73
CA ASP A 38 -2.64 -9.01 6.87
C ASP A 38 -2.69 -9.84 5.58
N GLU A 39 -3.30 -11.03 5.67
CA GLU A 39 -3.43 -11.92 4.53
C GLU A 39 -4.25 -11.26 3.40
N THR A 40 -5.33 -10.54 3.75
CA THR A 40 -6.17 -9.87 2.75
C THR A 40 -5.42 -8.82 1.94
N PHE A 41 -4.44 -8.15 2.55
CA PHE A 41 -3.59 -7.17 1.90
C PHE A 41 -2.47 -7.84 1.09
N SER A 42 -1.76 -8.78 1.70
CA SER A 42 -0.57 -9.43 1.13
C SER A 42 -0.88 -10.40 0.00
N THR A 43 -2.09 -10.95 -0.05
CA THR A 43 -2.56 -11.83 -1.14
C THR A 43 -3.69 -11.19 -1.95
N TYR A 44 -3.80 -9.86 -1.94
CA TYR A 44 -4.89 -9.17 -2.63
C TYR A 44 -4.91 -9.50 -4.13
N ALA A 45 -6.09 -9.88 -4.61
CA ALA A 45 -6.40 -10.14 -6.01
C ALA A 45 -7.71 -9.45 -6.39
N HIS A 46 -7.70 -8.69 -7.49
CA HIS A 46 -8.92 -8.11 -8.07
C HIS A 46 -9.47 -9.01 -9.17
N GLU A 47 -10.74 -9.38 -9.06
CA GLU A 47 -11.44 -10.21 -10.04
C GLU A 47 -12.62 -9.44 -10.61
N GLU A 48 -12.60 -9.17 -11.91
CA GLU A 48 -13.66 -8.40 -12.56
C GLU A 48 -14.01 -8.95 -13.93
N LYS A 49 -15.30 -9.09 -14.21
CA LYS A 49 -15.79 -9.47 -15.52
C LYS A 49 -16.42 -8.28 -16.21
N ILE A 50 -15.75 -7.77 -17.23
CA ILE A 50 -16.28 -6.65 -18.01
C ILE A 50 -17.16 -7.20 -19.15
N PRO A 51 -18.46 -6.86 -19.19
CA PRO A 51 -19.35 -7.30 -20.26
C PRO A 51 -18.81 -6.92 -21.64
N GLN A 52 -18.92 -7.83 -22.60
CA GLN A 52 -18.43 -7.65 -23.98
C GLN A 52 -16.89 -7.50 -24.11
N GLN A 53 -16.14 -7.65 -23.02
CA GLN A 53 -14.68 -7.72 -23.04
C GLN A 53 -14.19 -9.08 -22.51
N ALA A 54 -13.39 -9.08 -21.44
CA ALA A 54 -12.73 -10.22 -20.84
C ALA A 54 -13.02 -10.28 -19.34
N SER A 55 -12.76 -11.43 -18.74
CA SER A 55 -12.57 -11.53 -17.29
C SER A 55 -11.13 -11.15 -16.96
N TYR A 56 -10.93 -10.32 -15.94
CA TYR A 56 -9.65 -9.87 -15.43
C TYR A 56 -9.42 -10.45 -14.04
N SER A 57 -8.24 -11.02 -13.85
CA SER A 57 -7.69 -11.48 -12.57
C SER A 57 -6.36 -10.77 -12.36
N ILE A 58 -6.29 -9.85 -11.41
CA ILE A 58 -5.15 -8.96 -11.21
C ILE A 58 -4.59 -9.18 -9.81
N GLN A 59 -3.44 -9.85 -9.72
CA GLN A 59 -2.72 -10.10 -8.47
C GLN A 59 -1.89 -8.86 -8.12
N ILE A 60 -2.17 -8.26 -6.95
CA ILE A 60 -1.57 -6.98 -6.52
C ILE A 60 -0.84 -7.14 -5.18
N GLY A 61 -1.21 -8.13 -4.37
CA GLY A 61 -0.70 -8.31 -3.00
C GLY A 61 0.83 -8.34 -2.87
N GLU A 62 1.54 -9.07 -3.73
CA GLU A 62 3.01 -9.11 -3.71
C GLU A 62 3.63 -7.74 -4.00
N ALA A 63 3.07 -6.99 -4.97
CA ALA A 63 3.54 -5.64 -5.28
C ALA A 63 3.28 -4.68 -4.12
N ASN A 64 2.14 -4.81 -3.43
CA ASN A 64 1.80 -4.00 -2.27
C ASN A 64 2.82 -4.20 -1.14
N VAL A 65 3.10 -5.47 -0.81
CA VAL A 65 4.09 -5.83 0.22
C VAL A 65 5.46 -5.32 -0.17
N SER A 66 5.87 -5.50 -1.43
CA SER A 66 7.17 -5.02 -1.91
C SER A 66 7.32 -3.50 -1.77
N LEU A 67 6.34 -2.73 -2.26
CA LEU A 67 6.33 -1.27 -2.15
C LEU A 67 6.40 -0.82 -0.70
N LEU A 68 5.43 -1.23 0.12
CA LEU A 68 5.25 -0.67 1.46
C LEU A 68 6.32 -1.15 2.43
N SER A 69 6.86 -2.37 2.29
CA SER A 69 8.00 -2.81 3.11
C SER A 69 9.21 -1.91 2.90
N GLN A 70 9.55 -1.65 1.63
CA GLN A 70 10.71 -0.84 1.28
C GLN A 70 10.52 0.62 1.71
N LEU A 71 9.32 1.16 1.48
CA LEU A 71 8.95 2.50 1.88
C LEU A 71 9.04 2.68 3.40
N PHE A 72 8.34 1.87 4.19
CA PHE A 72 8.37 1.99 5.65
C PHE A 72 9.78 1.77 6.21
N THR A 73 10.55 0.82 5.69
CA THR A 73 11.96 0.62 6.11
C THR A 73 12.83 1.86 5.88
N SER A 74 12.51 2.69 4.89
CA SER A 74 13.25 3.93 4.61
C SER A 74 12.79 5.15 5.40
N MET A 75 11.52 5.19 5.83
CA MET A 75 10.90 6.38 6.42
C MET A 75 11.18 6.57 7.91
N PHE A 76 11.63 5.53 8.61
CA PHE A 76 11.76 5.52 10.07
C PHE A 76 13.16 5.11 10.49
N VAL A 77 13.64 5.56 11.65
CA VAL A 77 14.96 5.15 12.17
C VAL A 77 15.07 3.64 12.38
N ALA A 78 13.94 2.96 12.62
CA ALA A 78 13.81 1.52 12.46
C ALA A 78 12.39 1.16 12.04
N ALA A 79 12.25 0.25 11.10
CA ALA A 79 10.97 -0.39 10.82
C ALA A 79 11.15 -1.88 10.56
N GLU A 80 10.17 -2.68 10.97
CA GLU A 80 10.23 -4.13 10.79
C GLU A 80 8.83 -4.76 10.70
N PRO A 81 8.71 -5.95 10.11
CA PRO A 81 7.43 -6.65 10.06
C PRO A 81 7.02 -7.18 11.43
N VAL A 82 5.73 -7.04 11.75
CA VAL A 82 5.08 -7.70 12.90
C VAL A 82 3.90 -8.53 12.41
N VAL A 83 3.54 -9.58 13.16
CA VAL A 83 2.53 -10.56 12.75
C VAL A 83 1.20 -10.43 13.50
N THR A 84 1.18 -9.71 14.63
CA THR A 84 -0.01 -9.49 15.46
C THR A 84 -0.07 -8.07 15.97
N LEU A 85 -1.28 -7.61 16.27
CA LEU A 85 -1.57 -6.40 17.04
C LEU A 85 -2.77 -6.73 17.95
N PRO A 86 -2.74 -6.44 19.27
CA PRO A 86 -1.66 -5.81 20.05
C PRO A 86 -0.32 -6.59 20.02
N LEU A 87 0.78 -5.89 20.30
CA LEU A 87 2.09 -6.52 20.42
C LEU A 87 2.22 -7.30 21.73
N GLU A 88 2.93 -8.42 21.69
CA GLU A 88 3.30 -9.19 22.88
C GLU A 88 4.25 -8.39 23.79
N SER A 89 4.22 -8.64 25.10
CA SER A 89 4.99 -7.85 26.08
C SER A 89 6.51 -7.82 25.87
N ALA A 90 7.08 -8.81 25.18
CA ALA A 90 8.51 -8.82 24.83
C ALA A 90 8.85 -7.84 23.70
N GLU A 91 7.87 -7.51 22.84
CA GLU A 91 7.97 -6.56 21.74
C GLU A 91 7.58 -5.14 22.17
N GLN A 92 6.75 -5.03 23.22
CA GLN A 92 6.39 -3.77 23.86
C GLN A 92 7.63 -3.07 24.43
N GLY A 93 7.86 -1.82 24.03
CA GLY A 93 9.03 -1.00 24.40
C GLY A 93 10.16 -0.99 23.35
N ARG A 94 10.13 -1.92 22.39
CA ARG A 94 11.06 -1.93 21.24
C ARG A 94 10.54 -1.13 20.06
N LEU A 95 9.23 -1.08 19.91
CA LEU A 95 8.52 -0.32 18.90
C LEU A 95 7.67 0.77 19.58
N ASP A 96 7.49 1.87 18.88
CA ASP A 96 6.72 3.03 19.34
C ASP A 96 5.30 3.02 18.75
N ALA A 97 5.09 2.39 17.60
CA ALA A 97 3.78 2.19 16.96
C ALA A 97 3.78 1.03 15.96
N VAL A 98 2.61 0.68 15.44
CA VAL A 98 2.41 -0.30 14.35
C VAL A 98 1.59 0.33 13.23
N ILE A 99 2.11 0.29 12.00
CA ILE A 99 1.42 0.70 10.78
C ILE A 99 0.72 -0.52 10.18
N LYS A 100 -0.57 -0.41 9.90
CA LYS A 100 -1.35 -1.41 9.17
C LYS A 100 -1.99 -0.78 7.94
N PRO A 101 -1.50 -1.06 6.73
CA PRO A 101 -2.17 -0.65 5.50
C PRO A 101 -3.27 -1.64 5.10
N GLU A 102 -4.31 -1.13 4.46
CA GLU A 102 -5.33 -1.90 3.77
C GLU A 102 -5.54 -1.31 2.36
N LEU A 103 -5.78 -2.16 1.36
CA LEU A 103 -6.18 -1.71 0.03
C LEU A 103 -7.71 -1.72 -0.03
N GLU A 104 -8.33 -0.57 0.18
CA GLU A 104 -9.79 -0.44 0.26
C GLU A 104 -10.44 -0.46 -1.12
N ARG A 105 -9.77 0.10 -2.12
CA ARG A 105 -10.32 0.23 -3.46
C ARG A 105 -9.26 0.02 -4.52
N PHE A 106 -9.61 -0.78 -5.52
CA PHE A 106 -8.89 -0.92 -6.77
C PHE A 106 -9.90 -0.82 -7.90
N GLU A 107 -9.71 0.16 -8.79
CA GLU A 107 -10.55 0.37 -9.97
C GLU A 107 -9.64 0.56 -11.18
N PHE A 108 -10.12 0.14 -12.35
CA PHE A 108 -9.36 0.30 -13.59
C PHE A 108 -10.29 0.55 -14.77
N ASP A 109 -9.78 1.25 -15.78
CA ASP A 109 -10.46 1.42 -17.06
C ASP A 109 -9.55 0.96 -18.19
N VAL A 110 -10.07 0.05 -19.02
CA VAL A 110 -9.39 -0.48 -20.20
C VAL A 110 -10.29 -0.22 -21.41
N PRO A 111 -9.85 0.65 -22.33
CA PRO A 111 -10.68 1.04 -23.45
C PRO A 111 -10.92 -0.11 -24.43
N ILE A 112 -12.14 -0.15 -24.97
CA ILE A 112 -12.58 -1.14 -25.95
C ILE A 112 -12.13 -0.77 -27.37
N GLN A 113 -12.13 0.53 -27.68
CA GLN A 113 -11.88 1.08 -29.01
C GLN A 113 -10.50 1.74 -29.09
N ARG A 114 -9.85 1.65 -30.26
CA ARG A 114 -8.48 2.18 -30.47
C ARG A 114 -8.35 3.71 -30.42
N THR A 115 -9.47 4.44 -30.35
CA THR A 115 -9.49 5.90 -30.25
C THR A 115 -9.16 6.42 -28.85
N ASP A 116 -9.43 5.63 -27.81
CA ASP A 116 -9.03 5.94 -26.45
C ASP A 116 -7.62 5.38 -26.21
N GLN A 117 -6.71 6.27 -25.82
CA GLN A 117 -5.27 6.00 -25.89
C GLN A 117 -4.68 5.50 -24.57
N PHE A 118 -5.46 5.40 -23.49
CA PHE A 118 -4.92 5.15 -22.16
C PHE A 118 -5.66 4.04 -21.42
N VAL A 119 -4.89 3.24 -20.68
CA VAL A 119 -5.39 2.40 -19.59
C VAL A 119 -5.16 3.17 -18.30
N GLU A 120 -6.16 3.18 -17.43
CA GLU A 120 -6.14 3.94 -16.18
C GLU A 120 -6.38 3.01 -14.99
N VAL A 121 -5.76 3.34 -13.86
CA VAL A 121 -5.89 2.61 -12.59
C VAL A 121 -6.02 3.63 -11.47
N TRP A 122 -6.96 3.37 -10.56
CA TRP A 122 -7.16 4.09 -9.32
C TRP A 122 -7.01 3.14 -8.14
N MET A 123 -6.29 3.56 -7.11
CA MET A 123 -6.11 2.82 -5.87
C MET A 123 -6.43 3.73 -4.69
N GLN A 124 -7.08 3.18 -3.68
CA GLN A 124 -7.22 3.82 -2.38
C GLN A 124 -6.72 2.87 -1.30
N TYR A 125 -5.68 3.30 -0.60
CA TYR A 125 -5.17 2.65 0.60
C TYR A 125 -5.75 3.35 1.82
N GLN A 126 -5.95 2.58 2.88
CA GLN A 126 -6.23 3.10 4.21
C GLN A 126 -5.06 2.76 5.10
N LEU A 127 -4.27 3.77 5.47
CA LEU A 127 -3.20 3.60 6.44
C LEU A 127 -3.77 3.81 7.83
N ARG A 128 -3.53 2.85 8.72
CA ARG A 128 -3.84 2.98 10.14
C ARG A 128 -2.56 2.89 10.96
N LEU A 129 -2.38 3.85 11.84
CA LEU A 129 -1.30 3.87 12.81
C LEU A 129 -1.88 3.52 14.18
N TYR A 130 -1.28 2.55 14.85
CA TYR A 130 -1.71 2.08 16.16
C TYR A 130 -0.59 2.20 17.18
N GLU A 131 -0.96 2.47 18.42
CA GLU A 131 -0.10 2.21 19.58
C GLU A 131 0.17 0.70 19.67
N THR A 132 1.24 0.34 20.38
CA THR A 132 1.66 -1.07 20.53
C THR A 132 0.64 -1.95 21.27
N ASP A 133 -0.28 -1.34 22.03
CA ASP A 133 -1.39 -2.00 22.70
C ASP A 133 -2.65 -2.14 21.83
N GLY A 134 -2.62 -1.66 20.59
CA GLY A 134 -3.72 -1.74 19.63
C GLY A 134 -4.65 -0.53 19.61
N GLN A 135 -4.40 0.54 20.39
CA GLN A 135 -5.19 1.77 20.28
C GLN A 135 -4.89 2.51 18.97
N LEU A 136 -5.93 2.98 18.29
CA LEU A 136 -5.77 3.73 17.03
C LEU A 136 -5.24 5.15 17.31
N ILE A 137 -4.13 5.52 16.67
CA ILE A 137 -3.55 6.87 16.69
C ILE A 137 -4.13 7.69 15.53
N ALA A 138 -4.03 7.15 14.32
CA ALA A 138 -4.40 7.85 13.10
C ALA A 138 -4.97 6.90 12.05
N GLU A 139 -5.90 7.42 11.27
CA GLU A 139 -6.44 6.78 10.06
C GLU A 139 -6.31 7.79 8.91
N TRP A 140 -5.59 7.41 7.85
CA TRP A 140 -5.30 8.28 6.73
C TRP A 140 -5.52 7.57 5.38
N PRO A 141 -6.52 7.99 4.59
CA PRO A 141 -6.72 7.48 3.24
C PRO A 141 -5.69 8.09 2.29
N VAL A 142 -5.08 7.25 1.46
CA VAL A 142 -4.07 7.64 0.47
C VAL A 142 -4.50 7.14 -0.90
N THR A 143 -4.46 7.99 -1.91
CA THR A 143 -4.94 7.64 -3.25
C THR A 143 -3.83 7.66 -4.29
N GLY A 144 -3.88 6.70 -5.22
CA GLY A 144 -2.97 6.67 -6.36
C GLY A 144 -3.74 6.63 -7.65
N TYR A 145 -3.26 7.36 -8.64
CA TYR A 145 -3.75 7.34 -10.00
C TYR A 145 -2.62 7.03 -10.98
N GLY A 146 -2.91 6.15 -11.91
CA GLY A 146 -1.94 5.71 -12.89
C GLY A 146 -2.55 5.66 -14.26
N LYS A 147 -1.79 6.14 -15.25
CA LYS A 147 -2.16 6.06 -16.66
C LYS A 147 -1.01 5.52 -17.49
N ALA A 148 -1.33 4.72 -18.49
CA ALA A 148 -0.35 4.18 -19.42
C ALA A 148 -0.91 4.16 -20.85
N GLU A 149 -0.06 4.44 -21.83
CA GLU A 149 -0.43 4.35 -23.25
C GLU A 149 -0.93 2.94 -23.60
N HIS A 150 -1.96 2.92 -24.43
CA HIS A 150 -2.65 1.73 -24.92
C HIS A 150 -1.72 0.87 -25.77
N GLY A 151 -1.97 -0.44 -25.77
CA GLY A 151 -1.15 -1.43 -26.45
C GLY A 151 -1.61 -2.83 -26.05
N ASN A 152 -0.69 -3.70 -25.65
CA ASN A 152 -1.09 -4.93 -24.96
C ASN A 152 -1.81 -4.55 -23.65
N ARG A 153 -3.09 -4.93 -23.52
CA ARG A 153 -3.96 -4.55 -22.40
C ARG A 153 -3.38 -4.90 -21.04
N GLY A 154 -2.91 -6.14 -20.86
CA GLY A 154 -2.30 -6.58 -19.60
C GLY A 154 -1.02 -5.81 -19.28
N ALA A 155 -0.15 -5.58 -20.27
CA ALA A 155 1.07 -4.81 -20.06
C ALA A 155 0.79 -3.31 -19.76
N ALA A 156 -0.22 -2.72 -20.42
CA ALA A 156 -0.63 -1.33 -20.16
C ALA A 156 -1.26 -1.21 -18.77
N LEU A 157 -2.10 -2.15 -18.37
CA LEU A 157 -2.69 -2.22 -17.04
C LEU A 157 -1.63 -2.37 -15.95
N ASN A 158 -0.62 -3.24 -16.14
CA ASN A 158 0.52 -3.34 -15.23
C ASN A 158 1.23 -1.99 -15.08
N ARG A 159 1.54 -1.31 -16.19
CA ARG A 159 2.22 -0.01 -16.13
C ARG A 159 1.38 1.04 -15.42
N ALA A 160 0.08 1.11 -15.70
CA ALA A 160 -0.83 2.05 -15.03
C ALA A 160 -0.88 1.75 -13.52
N ALA A 161 -1.04 0.49 -13.12
CA ALA A 161 -1.01 0.10 -11.71
C ALA A 161 0.29 0.49 -11.02
N VAL A 162 1.45 0.25 -11.64
CA VAL A 162 2.75 0.64 -11.10
C VAL A 162 2.88 2.17 -10.96
N VAL A 163 2.32 2.95 -11.88
CA VAL A 163 2.30 4.42 -11.75
C VAL A 163 1.44 4.85 -10.56
N ALA A 164 0.24 4.29 -10.40
CA ALA A 164 -0.64 4.58 -9.26
C ALA A 164 0.04 4.24 -7.92
N MET A 165 0.70 3.07 -7.85
CA MET A 165 1.44 2.64 -6.67
C MET A 165 2.62 3.56 -6.34
N ARG A 166 3.31 4.09 -7.35
CA ARG A 166 4.39 5.06 -7.15
C ARG A 166 3.86 6.40 -6.63
N GLU A 167 2.70 6.84 -7.10
CA GLU A 167 2.05 8.04 -6.57
C GLU A 167 1.68 7.88 -5.10
N VAL A 168 1.08 6.74 -4.71
CA VAL A 168 0.83 6.39 -3.30
C VAL A 168 2.12 6.42 -2.48
N GLY A 169 3.18 5.76 -2.96
CA GLY A 169 4.46 5.75 -2.25
C GLY A 169 5.04 7.14 -2.07
N ALA A 170 4.91 8.01 -3.08
CA ALA A 170 5.34 9.40 -2.98
C ALA A 170 4.52 10.17 -1.94
N GLU A 171 3.19 10.11 -2.02
CA GLU A 171 2.29 10.79 -1.07
C GLU A 171 2.55 10.35 0.38
N ILE A 172 2.68 9.05 0.63
CA ILE A 172 3.04 8.53 1.96
C ILE A 172 4.38 9.09 2.42
N SER A 173 5.41 9.05 1.56
CA SER A 173 6.75 9.50 1.95
C SER A 173 6.84 11.00 2.27
N THR A 174 5.96 11.82 1.70
CA THR A 174 6.00 13.28 1.85
C THR A 174 5.01 13.80 2.88
N GLU A 175 3.82 13.19 2.99
CA GLU A 175 2.71 13.72 3.76
C GLU A 175 2.42 12.96 5.06
N PHE A 176 3.06 11.81 5.30
CA PHE A 176 2.77 10.98 6.49
C PHE A 176 2.96 11.75 7.81
N SER A 177 4.11 12.41 7.98
CA SER A 177 4.40 13.18 9.21
C SER A 177 3.60 14.48 9.32
N ALA A 178 3.00 14.94 8.21
CA ALA A 178 2.16 16.13 8.17
C ALA A 178 0.68 15.83 8.45
N GLN A 179 0.30 14.55 8.58
CA GLN A 179 -1.05 14.20 8.99
C GLN A 179 -1.28 14.66 10.44
N PRO A 180 -2.33 15.44 10.76
CA PRO A 180 -2.46 16.11 12.06
C PRO A 180 -2.35 15.18 13.28
N ALA A 181 -2.95 13.99 13.20
CA ALA A 181 -2.88 13.00 14.28
C ALA A 181 -1.48 12.36 14.41
N VAL A 182 -0.78 12.18 13.29
CA VAL A 182 0.60 11.66 13.27
C VAL A 182 1.59 12.72 13.76
N GLU A 183 1.43 13.97 13.33
CA GLU A 183 2.24 15.11 13.78
C GLU A 183 2.15 15.25 15.31
N TYR A 184 0.94 15.28 15.86
CA TYR A 184 0.71 15.34 17.31
C TYR A 184 1.38 14.16 18.04
N TRP A 185 1.22 12.94 17.52
CA TRP A 185 1.85 11.76 18.10
C TRP A 185 3.39 11.80 18.05
N LEU A 186 3.97 12.28 16.95
CA LEU A 186 5.41 12.45 16.82
C LEU A 186 5.96 13.46 17.84
N GLU A 187 5.26 14.57 18.06
CA GLU A 187 5.63 15.55 19.08
C GLU A 187 5.59 14.95 20.50
N GLU A 188 4.58 14.15 20.80
CA GLU A 188 4.47 13.44 22.08
C GLU A 188 5.67 12.51 22.33
N LYS A 189 6.03 11.66 21.35
CA LYS A 189 7.18 10.74 21.47
C LYS A 189 8.52 11.48 21.60
N GLN A 190 8.67 12.63 20.94
CA GLN A 190 9.87 13.46 21.10
C GLN A 190 9.98 14.04 22.52
N ASN A 191 8.86 14.50 23.08
CA ASN A 191 8.83 15.03 24.45
C ASN A 191 9.12 13.95 25.50
N GLU A 192 8.57 12.75 25.35
CA GLU A 192 8.87 11.59 26.21
C GLU A 192 10.36 11.21 26.17
N SER A 193 10.94 11.21 24.97
CA SER A 193 12.37 10.94 24.76
C SER A 193 13.25 12.01 25.42
N ALA A 194 12.87 13.28 25.34
CA ALA A 194 13.59 14.37 26.00
C ALA A 194 13.55 14.24 27.54
N LEU A 195 12.37 13.98 28.11
CA LEU A 195 12.18 13.84 29.56
C LEU A 195 12.95 12.65 30.14
N SER A 196 12.95 11.51 29.45
CA SER A 196 13.69 10.32 29.89
C SER A 196 15.21 10.53 29.85
N SER A 197 15.71 11.29 28.87
CA SER A 197 17.14 11.61 28.76
C SER A 197 17.65 12.52 29.90
N ASP A 198 16.83 13.47 30.37
CA ASP A 198 17.21 14.40 31.43
C ASP A 198 17.13 13.75 32.82
N ALA A 199 16.18 12.82 33.01
CA ALA A 199 16.09 12.00 34.23
C ALA A 199 17.31 11.09 34.42
N GLY A 200 17.87 10.56 33.34
CA GLY A 200 19.10 9.74 33.38
C GLY A 200 20.39 10.54 33.63
N ARG A 201 20.37 11.87 33.44
CA ARG A 201 21.53 12.75 33.61
C ARG A 201 21.68 13.32 35.02
N ASN A 202 20.61 13.26 35.80
CA ASN A 202 20.53 13.78 37.17
C ASN A 202 20.69 12.69 38.26
N ASN A 203 21.11 11.48 37.86
CA ASN A 203 21.47 10.35 38.72
C ASN A 203 22.95 9.96 38.54
#